data_AF-A0A6A5BMP4-F1
#
_entry.id   AF-A0A6A5BMP4-F1
#
_cell.length_a   1.000
_cell.length_b   1.000
_cell.length_c   1.000
_cell.angle_alpha   90.00
_cell.angle_beta   90.00
_cell.angle_gamma   90.00
#
_symmetry.space_group_name_H-M   'P 1'
#
loop_
_entity.id
_entity.type
_entity.pdbx_description
1 polymer ?
#
loop_
_entity_poly.entity_id
_entity_poly.type
_entity_poly.pdbx_seq_one_letter_code
_entity_poly.pdbx_strand_id
1 'polypeptide(L)'
;MLTMSTTQPLVTDSNPDVTSQPSNQRMLTSSSPLNSQHSSGSQILLIDSQQQTSSSESSSASTATTCSSSDLPSFISTAEHYDAFLEIVKEQRMRRLGPFKGLRSNVKHACLSKQCGRQWYPSPIQIICNNDYYCPSCVLHHRNNVERFKGSELKWTSDVPNTFYVFEIKDPTRSGVSLVKFGRTQNEDALKRYSAKELKEFNMKLLLHLRGRLETMTKIENWWKEQAQTMDLFSRFSVDSFHGLTECVELEGELLEDFLAYSKVMSEQEEEQFQKWMNEYHERIERFKEFVTSNK
;
A
#
# COMPACT_ATOMS: atom_id res chain seq x y z
N MET A 1 -18.44 -44.30 -61.46
CA MET A 1 -18.63 -43.73 -62.81
C MET A 1 -19.67 -42.63 -62.73
N LEU A 2 -19.42 -41.54 -63.47
CA LEU A 2 -20.22 -40.32 -63.65
C LEU A 2 -20.12 -39.24 -62.55
N THR A 3 -19.11 -38.41 -62.78
CA THR A 3 -18.92 -37.00 -62.40
C THR A 3 -20.00 -36.10 -62.98
N MET A 4 -20.44 -35.09 -62.22
CA MET A 4 -20.96 -33.82 -62.77
C MET A 4 -20.44 -32.66 -61.90
N SER A 5 -19.61 -31.84 -62.54
CA SER A 5 -19.15 -30.53 -62.10
C SER A 5 -20.29 -29.51 -62.15
N THR A 6 -20.31 -28.56 -61.22
CA THR A 6 -21.00 -27.28 -61.43
C THR A 6 -20.14 -26.12 -60.91
N THR A 7 -19.93 -25.19 -61.82
CA THR A 7 -19.10 -23.99 -61.77
C THR A 7 -19.78 -22.85 -61.00
N GLN A 8 -18.96 -21.89 -60.52
CA GLN A 8 -19.26 -20.69 -59.73
C GLN A 8 -20.27 -19.69 -60.36
N PRO A 9 -20.61 -18.61 -59.63
CA PRO A 9 -19.99 -17.34 -60.01
C PRO A 9 -19.44 -16.49 -58.85
N LEU A 10 -18.38 -15.75 -59.21
CA LEU A 10 -17.81 -14.58 -58.53
C LEU A 10 -18.86 -13.48 -58.31
N VAL A 11 -18.87 -12.89 -57.13
CA VAL A 11 -19.41 -11.55 -56.89
C VAL A 11 -18.28 -10.69 -56.31
N THR A 12 -17.84 -9.72 -57.10
CA THR A 12 -16.99 -8.61 -56.71
C THR A 12 -17.89 -7.45 -56.32
N ASP A 13 -17.80 -6.97 -55.07
CA ASP A 13 -18.29 -5.64 -54.72
C ASP A 13 -17.16 -4.84 -54.07
N SER A 14 -16.75 -3.85 -54.85
CA SER A 14 -15.90 -2.72 -54.48
C SER A 14 -16.75 -1.68 -53.77
N ASN A 15 -16.30 -1.13 -52.64
CA ASN A 15 -16.72 0.20 -52.20
C ASN A 15 -15.79 0.76 -51.09
N PRO A 16 -15.81 2.07 -50.83
CA PRO A 16 -14.62 2.89 -50.99
C PRO A 16 -14.17 3.58 -49.69
N ASP A 17 -12.96 4.12 -49.82
CA ASP A 17 -12.37 5.27 -49.14
C ASP A 17 -13.34 6.14 -48.30
N VAL A 18 -13.11 6.20 -46.98
CA VAL A 18 -13.68 7.21 -46.07
C VAL A 18 -12.69 7.53 -44.95
N THR A 19 -11.96 8.64 -45.17
CA THR A 19 -11.58 9.70 -44.23
C THR A 19 -10.90 9.36 -42.89
N SER A 20 -9.60 9.67 -42.84
CA SER A 20 -8.94 10.60 -41.90
C SER A 20 -9.58 10.81 -40.52
N GLN A 21 -8.86 10.36 -39.48
CA GLN A 21 -9.00 10.87 -38.11
C GLN A 21 -7.77 11.70 -37.69
N PRO A 22 -7.96 12.69 -36.80
CA PRO A 22 -7.11 13.87 -36.75
C PRO A 22 -5.94 13.76 -35.77
N SER A 23 -4.87 14.43 -36.16
CA SER A 23 -3.70 14.80 -35.37
C SER A 23 -4.10 15.65 -34.15
N ASN A 24 -3.72 15.19 -32.95
CA ASN A 24 -3.74 16.01 -31.74
C ASN A 24 -2.61 17.05 -31.78
N GLN A 25 -2.88 18.20 -32.42
CA GLN A 25 -2.09 19.42 -32.25
C GLN A 25 -2.49 20.10 -30.94
N ARG A 26 -1.56 20.11 -30.00
CA ARG A 26 -1.64 20.87 -28.75
C ARG A 26 -1.35 22.34 -29.07
N MET A 27 -2.40 23.15 -29.14
CA MET A 27 -2.26 24.60 -29.33
C MET A 27 -1.74 25.26 -28.05
N LEU A 28 -0.63 25.97 -28.21
CA LEU A 28 -0.15 27.02 -27.30
C LEU A 28 -1.03 28.25 -27.53
N THR A 29 -1.77 28.70 -26.51
CA THR A 29 -2.33 30.05 -26.49
C THR A 29 -1.65 30.85 -25.39
N SER A 30 -0.82 31.79 -25.84
CA SER A 30 -0.26 32.90 -25.09
C SER A 30 -1.27 34.04 -24.95
N SER A 31 -0.98 34.89 -23.96
CA SER A 31 -1.40 36.29 -23.73
C SER A 31 -2.78 36.55 -23.10
N SER A 32 -2.98 37.46 -22.14
CA SER A 32 -2.15 38.23 -21.19
C SER A 32 -3.13 38.84 -20.12
N PRO A 33 -2.87 39.95 -19.39
CA PRO A 33 -2.80 39.98 -17.92
C PRO A 33 -3.97 40.74 -17.25
N LEU A 34 -4.17 40.56 -15.93
CA LEU A 34 -4.66 41.64 -15.06
C LEU A 34 -4.49 41.31 -13.57
N ASN A 35 -3.85 42.29 -12.91
CA ASN A 35 -3.79 42.54 -11.48
C ASN A 35 -5.06 42.21 -10.69
N SER A 36 -4.92 41.66 -9.49
CA SER A 36 -5.24 42.40 -8.26
C SER A 36 -4.75 41.65 -7.02
N GLN A 37 -3.87 42.34 -6.30
CA GLN A 37 -3.63 42.31 -4.86
C GLN A 37 -4.53 41.37 -4.03
N HIS A 38 -3.91 40.38 -3.40
CA HIS A 38 -4.30 39.94 -2.06
C HIS A 38 -3.04 39.75 -1.21
N SER A 39 -2.81 40.75 -0.37
CA SER A 39 -1.94 40.67 0.80
C SER A 39 -2.67 39.83 1.86
N SER A 40 -2.23 38.59 2.06
CA SER A 40 -2.59 37.76 3.20
C SER A 40 -1.29 37.30 3.83
N GLY A 41 -0.83 38.03 4.83
CA GLY A 41 0.31 37.62 5.65
C GLY A 41 -0.03 36.34 6.40
N SER A 42 0.56 35.22 6.00
CA SER A 42 0.68 34.05 6.88
C SER A 42 1.73 34.37 7.92
N GLN A 43 1.27 34.77 9.11
CA GLN A 43 2.10 34.71 10.30
C GLN A 43 2.43 33.24 10.58
N ILE A 44 3.68 32.86 10.29
CA ILE A 44 4.28 31.67 10.86
C ILE A 44 4.40 31.96 12.36
N LEU A 45 3.56 31.29 13.15
CA LEU A 45 3.69 31.25 14.60
C LEU A 45 5.01 30.53 14.92
N LEU A 46 6.02 31.32 15.27
CA LEU A 46 7.17 30.87 16.04
C LEU A 46 6.63 30.28 17.35
N ILE A 47 6.64 28.95 17.45
CA ILE A 47 6.45 28.25 18.71
C ILE A 47 7.80 28.27 19.41
N ASP A 48 7.89 29.04 20.49
CA ASP A 48 9.03 29.04 21.40
C ASP A 48 9.24 27.63 21.96
N SER A 49 10.31 27.00 21.50
CA SER A 49 10.80 25.73 22.03
C SER A 49 11.50 25.98 23.37
N GLN A 50 10.73 25.93 24.45
CA GLN A 50 11.30 25.80 25.79
C GLN A 50 11.73 24.34 26.02
N GLN A 51 13.04 24.17 26.18
CA GLN A 51 13.66 22.97 26.71
C GLN A 51 13.02 22.58 28.05
N GLN A 52 12.39 21.41 28.09
CA GLN A 52 12.26 20.64 29.32
C GLN A 52 12.89 19.27 29.14
N THR A 53 13.93 19.09 29.94
CA THR A 53 14.64 17.85 30.22
C THR A 53 13.74 16.83 30.92
N SER A 54 14.05 15.57 30.63
CA SER A 54 13.77 14.36 31.43
C SER A 54 12.29 13.96 31.61
N SER A 55 11.84 13.09 30.71
CA SER A 55 10.89 12.04 31.03
C SER A 55 11.37 10.73 30.40
N SER A 56 11.58 9.75 31.27
CA SER A 56 11.84 8.35 30.94
C SER A 56 10.65 7.76 30.18
N GLU A 57 10.80 7.63 28.87
CA GLU A 57 9.84 6.96 28.00
C GLU A 57 9.80 5.46 28.32
N SER A 58 8.70 5.04 28.95
CA SER A 58 8.28 3.65 28.94
C SER A 58 7.73 3.35 27.55
N SER A 59 8.63 2.95 26.66
CA SER A 59 8.31 2.34 25.38
C SER A 59 7.56 1.04 25.67
N SER A 60 6.23 1.13 25.68
CA SER A 60 5.34 -0.02 25.62
C SER A 60 5.52 -0.65 24.24
N ALA A 61 6.54 -1.51 24.15
CA ALA A 61 6.80 -2.30 22.97
C ALA A 61 5.61 -3.24 22.74
N SER A 62 4.68 -2.79 21.91
CA SER A 62 3.68 -3.65 21.26
C SER A 62 4.43 -4.79 20.60
N THR A 63 4.35 -5.97 21.23
CA THR A 63 5.07 -7.16 20.79
C THR A 63 4.45 -7.59 19.46
N ALA A 64 5.15 -7.26 18.39
CA ALA A 64 4.83 -7.69 17.03
C ALA A 64 4.63 -9.22 17.04
N THR A 65 3.38 -9.66 16.99
CA THR A 65 3.01 -11.07 17.00
C THR A 65 3.23 -11.61 15.59
N THR A 66 4.50 -11.75 15.24
CA THR A 66 4.87 -12.53 14.06
C THR A 66 4.48 -13.97 14.35
N CYS A 67 3.55 -14.52 13.58
CA CYS A 67 3.17 -15.93 13.67
C CYS A 67 4.44 -16.78 13.50
N SER A 68 5.02 -17.21 14.61
CA SER A 68 6.04 -18.23 14.64
C SER A 68 5.45 -19.47 13.95
N SER A 69 6.25 -20.22 13.20
CA SER A 69 5.81 -21.49 12.63
C SER A 69 5.32 -22.50 13.69
N SER A 70 5.62 -22.29 14.98
CA SER A 70 5.06 -23.04 16.11
C SER A 70 3.63 -22.66 16.46
N ASP A 71 3.19 -21.45 16.08
CA ASP A 71 1.87 -20.89 16.43
C ASP A 71 0.91 -20.97 15.25
N LEU A 72 1.32 -21.68 14.19
CA LEU A 72 0.44 -22.07 13.10
C LEU A 72 -0.81 -22.70 13.74
N PRO A 73 -2.00 -22.10 13.53
CA PRO A 73 -3.19 -22.55 14.21
C PRO A 73 -3.49 -23.98 13.78
N SER A 74 -3.10 -24.94 14.61
CA SER A 74 -3.34 -26.38 14.43
C SER A 74 -4.83 -26.69 14.26
N PHE A 75 -5.68 -25.73 14.60
CA PHE A 75 -7.12 -25.77 14.43
C PHE A 75 -7.59 -25.61 12.97
N ILE A 76 -6.85 -25.00 12.05
CA ILE A 76 -7.28 -24.94 10.63
C ILE A 76 -6.76 -26.15 9.86
N SER A 77 -7.50 -27.25 9.93
CA SER A 77 -7.15 -28.53 9.29
C SER A 77 -8.00 -28.87 8.05
N THR A 78 -9.19 -28.28 7.92
CA THR A 78 -10.16 -28.62 6.87
C THR A 78 -10.48 -27.43 5.95
N ALA A 79 -11.14 -27.71 4.83
CA ALA A 79 -11.63 -26.68 3.92
C ALA A 79 -12.69 -25.80 4.59
N GLU A 80 -13.55 -26.42 5.40
CA GLU A 80 -14.63 -25.80 6.14
C GLU A 80 -14.10 -24.82 7.19
N HIS A 81 -13.06 -25.20 7.95
CA HIS A 81 -12.41 -24.29 8.89
C HIS A 81 -11.80 -23.09 8.17
N TYR A 82 -11.19 -23.31 7.01
CA TYR A 82 -10.61 -22.21 6.25
C TYR A 82 -11.66 -21.26 5.69
N ASP A 83 -12.77 -21.78 5.16
CA ASP A 83 -13.86 -20.94 4.67
C ASP A 83 -14.51 -20.15 5.81
N ALA A 84 -14.70 -20.76 6.98
CA ALA A 84 -15.17 -20.08 8.18
C ALA A 84 -14.20 -18.98 8.64
N PHE A 85 -12.89 -19.16 8.51
CA PHE A 85 -11.91 -18.09 8.77
C PHE A 85 -12.12 -16.91 7.81
N LEU A 86 -12.32 -17.17 6.51
CA LEU A 86 -12.56 -16.12 5.52
C LEU A 86 -13.87 -15.36 5.80
N GLU A 87 -14.89 -16.06 6.30
CA GLU A 87 -16.17 -15.48 6.67
C GLU A 87 -16.09 -14.66 7.96
N ILE A 88 -15.60 -15.25 9.06
CA ILE A 88 -15.62 -14.65 10.40
C ILE A 88 -14.52 -13.59 10.55
N VAL A 89 -13.28 -13.94 10.19
CA VAL A 89 -12.11 -13.10 10.45
C VAL A 89 -11.94 -12.06 9.35
N LYS A 90 -12.02 -12.51 8.09
CA LYS A 90 -11.90 -11.62 6.93
C LYS A 90 -13.24 -11.05 6.48
N GLU A 91 -14.29 -11.19 7.28
CA GLU A 91 -15.63 -10.59 7.11
C GLU A 91 -16.17 -10.75 5.69
N GLN A 92 -15.97 -11.94 5.12
CA GLN A 92 -16.46 -12.27 3.79
C GLN A 92 -16.00 -11.28 2.70
N ARG A 93 -14.85 -10.62 2.87
CA ARG A 93 -14.27 -9.71 1.84
C ARG A 93 -13.68 -10.48 0.66
N MET A 94 -13.44 -11.77 0.84
CA MET A 94 -12.96 -12.68 -0.19
C MET A 94 -13.53 -14.08 0.04
N ARG A 95 -13.55 -14.89 -1.01
CA ARG A 95 -13.92 -16.31 -0.93
C ARG A 95 -12.92 -17.19 -1.65
N ARG A 96 -12.83 -18.44 -1.20
CA ARG A 96 -12.14 -19.50 -1.91
C ARG A 96 -12.95 -19.93 -3.14
N LEU A 97 -12.26 -20.18 -4.26
CA LEU A 97 -12.81 -20.73 -5.51
C LEU A 97 -12.24 -22.11 -5.87
N GLY A 98 -10.99 -22.38 -5.44
CA GLY A 98 -10.30 -23.63 -5.74
C GLY A 98 -10.40 -24.66 -4.61
N PRO A 99 -10.05 -25.93 -4.87
CA PRO A 99 -9.99 -26.96 -3.82
C PRO A 99 -8.95 -26.58 -2.76
N PHE A 100 -9.26 -26.86 -1.49
CA PHE A 100 -8.32 -26.70 -0.39
C PHE A 100 -7.38 -27.93 -0.34
N LYS A 101 -6.08 -27.69 -0.52
CA LYS A 101 -5.04 -28.73 -0.53
C LYS A 101 -4.07 -28.59 0.66
N GLY A 102 -4.55 -28.03 1.77
CA GLY A 102 -3.76 -27.68 2.93
C GLY A 102 -3.22 -26.24 2.91
N LEU A 103 -2.62 -25.83 4.03
CA LEU A 103 -2.30 -24.43 4.32
C LEU A 103 -1.20 -23.82 3.44
N ARG A 104 -0.27 -24.65 2.95
CA ARG A 104 0.90 -24.20 2.18
C ARG A 104 0.67 -24.21 0.66
N SER A 105 -0.39 -24.86 0.21
CA SER A 105 -0.72 -24.96 -1.21
C SER A 105 -1.45 -23.70 -1.66
N ASN A 106 -1.04 -23.12 -2.78
CA ASN A 106 -1.78 -21.99 -3.35
C ASN A 106 -3.20 -22.41 -3.71
N VAL A 107 -4.17 -21.58 -3.33
CA VAL A 107 -5.59 -21.78 -3.61
C VAL A 107 -6.11 -20.56 -4.35
N LYS A 108 -7.03 -20.75 -5.28
CA LYS A 108 -7.66 -19.64 -6.01
C LYS A 108 -8.68 -18.94 -5.12
N HIS A 109 -8.61 -17.62 -5.03
CA HIS A 109 -9.58 -16.77 -4.33
C HIS A 109 -10.21 -15.75 -5.27
N ALA A 110 -11.35 -15.20 -4.87
CA ALA A 110 -11.97 -14.04 -5.50
C ALA A 110 -12.29 -12.95 -4.48
N CYS A 111 -12.11 -11.70 -4.88
CA CYS A 111 -12.56 -10.56 -4.12
C CYS A 111 -14.09 -10.46 -4.23
N LEU A 112 -14.75 -10.19 -3.11
CA LEU A 112 -16.20 -10.04 -3.05
C LEU A 112 -16.66 -8.57 -3.14
N SER A 113 -15.73 -7.62 -3.29
CA SER A 113 -16.08 -6.25 -3.66
C SER A 113 -16.69 -6.24 -5.08
N LYS A 114 -17.89 -5.65 -5.20
CA LYS A 114 -18.68 -5.58 -6.44
C LYS A 114 -17.89 -5.02 -7.62
N GLN A 115 -17.04 -4.04 -7.38
CA GLN A 115 -16.25 -3.36 -8.41
C GLN A 115 -14.91 -4.02 -8.70
N CYS A 116 -14.43 -4.93 -7.84
CA CYS A 116 -13.10 -5.52 -8.01
C CYS A 116 -13.14 -6.84 -8.78
N GLY A 117 -13.83 -7.85 -8.24
CA GLY A 117 -13.92 -9.20 -8.84
C GLY A 117 -12.58 -9.92 -9.08
N ARG A 118 -11.43 -9.33 -8.70
CA ARG A 118 -10.10 -9.90 -8.98
C ARG A 118 -9.97 -11.28 -8.37
N GLN A 119 -9.29 -12.16 -9.11
CA GLN A 119 -8.89 -13.48 -8.65
C GLN A 119 -7.36 -13.53 -8.46
N TRP A 120 -6.90 -14.23 -7.43
CA TRP A 120 -5.47 -14.44 -7.15
C TRP A 120 -5.25 -15.78 -6.43
N TYR A 121 -3.99 -16.19 -6.31
CA TYR A 121 -3.61 -17.55 -5.86
C TYR A 121 -2.67 -17.56 -4.65
N PRO A 122 -3.07 -17.00 -3.50
CA PRO A 122 -2.28 -17.06 -2.29
C PRO A 122 -2.37 -18.45 -1.65
N SER A 123 -1.39 -18.79 -0.83
CA SER A 123 -1.53 -19.91 0.10
C SER A 123 -2.39 -19.50 1.30
N PRO A 124 -3.23 -20.38 1.86
CA PRO A 124 -4.01 -20.08 3.07
C PRO A 124 -3.17 -19.56 4.23
N ILE A 125 -1.96 -20.12 4.45
CA ILE A 125 -1.04 -19.66 5.50
C ILE A 125 -0.69 -18.18 5.36
N GLN A 126 -0.52 -17.66 4.14
CA GLN A 126 -0.28 -16.24 3.94
C GLN A 126 -1.48 -15.39 4.34
N ILE A 127 -2.71 -15.86 4.12
CA ILE A 127 -3.92 -15.14 4.49
C ILE A 127 -4.14 -15.16 6.01
N ILE A 128 -3.84 -16.29 6.66
CA ILE A 128 -4.07 -16.52 8.08
C ILE A 128 -3.03 -15.80 8.93
N CYS A 129 -1.75 -15.97 8.61
CA CYS A 129 -0.64 -15.45 9.42
C CYS A 129 -0.42 -13.95 9.24
N ASN A 130 -1.03 -13.32 8.23
CA ASN A 130 -0.92 -11.89 7.98
C ASN A 130 -2.32 -11.26 8.12
N ASN A 131 -2.52 -10.52 9.21
CA ASN A 131 -3.78 -9.84 9.51
C ASN A 131 -4.21 -8.86 8.40
N ASP A 132 -3.25 -8.28 7.70
CA ASP A 132 -3.39 -7.29 6.62
C ASP A 132 -3.46 -7.89 5.20
N TYR A 133 -3.45 -9.22 5.07
CA TYR A 133 -3.56 -9.85 3.76
C TYR A 133 -5.01 -9.86 3.28
N TYR A 134 -5.27 -9.05 2.24
CA TYR A 134 -6.54 -8.88 1.56
C TYR A 134 -6.35 -8.87 0.04
N CYS A 135 -7.41 -8.59 -0.74
CA CYS A 135 -7.33 -8.47 -2.19
C CYS A 135 -6.24 -7.46 -2.59
N PRO A 136 -5.19 -7.88 -3.33
CA PRO A 136 -4.13 -6.98 -3.74
C PRO A 136 -4.65 -5.83 -4.60
N SER A 137 -5.66 -6.02 -5.45
CA SER A 137 -6.19 -4.91 -6.25
C SER A 137 -6.91 -3.87 -5.40
N CYS A 138 -7.73 -4.27 -4.43
CA CYS A 138 -8.35 -3.30 -3.53
C CYS A 138 -7.25 -2.55 -2.78
N VAL A 139 -6.42 -3.26 -2.03
CA VAL A 139 -5.42 -2.61 -1.17
C VAL A 139 -4.37 -1.80 -1.96
N LEU A 140 -3.89 -2.30 -3.11
CA LEU A 140 -2.92 -1.57 -3.94
C LEU A 140 -3.53 -0.39 -4.69
N HIS A 141 -4.74 -0.50 -5.23
CA HIS A 141 -5.35 0.62 -5.97
C HIS A 141 -5.73 1.80 -5.07
N HIS A 142 -5.89 1.59 -3.76
CA HIS A 142 -6.07 2.68 -2.80
C HIS A 142 -4.78 3.43 -2.47
N ARG A 143 -3.61 2.82 -2.69
CA ARG A 143 -2.33 3.46 -2.35
C ARG A 143 -2.15 4.82 -3.03
N ASN A 144 -2.71 5.00 -4.22
CA ASN A 144 -2.49 6.19 -5.03
C ASN A 144 -3.73 7.08 -5.15
N ASN A 145 -4.81 6.83 -4.39
CA ASN A 145 -6.05 7.58 -4.56
C ASN A 145 -6.86 7.67 -3.25
N VAL A 146 -6.65 8.77 -2.51
CA VAL A 146 -7.33 9.06 -1.23
C VAL A 146 -8.84 9.20 -1.40
N GLU A 147 -9.29 9.73 -2.55
CA GLU A 147 -10.72 9.94 -2.82
C GLU A 147 -11.52 8.62 -2.80
N ARG A 148 -10.86 7.50 -3.09
CA ARG A 148 -11.53 6.18 -3.05
C ARG A 148 -11.89 5.72 -1.63
N PHE A 149 -11.27 6.26 -0.58
CA PHE A 149 -11.70 5.98 0.80
C PHE A 149 -13.08 6.56 1.12
N LYS A 150 -13.54 7.56 0.34
CA LYS A 150 -14.88 8.14 0.48
C LYS A 150 -15.99 7.22 -0.03
N GLY A 151 -15.64 6.21 -0.85
CA GLY A 151 -16.60 5.24 -1.37
C GLY A 151 -16.99 4.20 -0.31
N SER A 152 -18.28 4.07 -0.03
CA SER A 152 -18.81 3.13 0.97
C SER A 152 -18.42 1.67 0.72
N GLU A 153 -18.30 1.26 -0.56
CA GLU A 153 -17.96 -0.12 -0.93
C GLU A 153 -16.55 -0.55 -0.54
N LEU A 154 -15.64 0.41 -0.41
CA LEU A 154 -14.22 0.17 -0.14
C LEU A 154 -13.75 0.85 1.15
N LYS A 155 -14.67 1.41 1.94
CA LYS A 155 -14.37 2.04 3.23
C LYS A 155 -13.53 1.11 4.12
N TRP A 156 -13.84 -0.18 4.15
CA TRP A 156 -13.09 -1.17 4.95
C TRP A 156 -11.58 -1.23 4.63
N THR A 157 -11.16 -0.78 3.44
CA THR A 157 -9.73 -0.76 3.08
C THR A 157 -8.95 0.31 3.85
N SER A 158 -9.61 1.36 4.36
CA SER A 158 -8.94 2.41 5.15
C SER A 158 -8.32 1.84 6.43
N ASP A 159 -8.97 0.83 7.00
CA ASP A 159 -8.59 0.23 8.28
C ASP A 159 -7.58 -0.92 8.13
N VAL A 160 -7.24 -1.31 6.88
CA VAL A 160 -6.22 -2.34 6.64
C VAL A 160 -4.89 -1.85 7.22
N PRO A 161 -4.24 -2.61 8.11
CA PRO A 161 -2.97 -2.20 8.66
C PRO A 161 -1.90 -2.01 7.58
N ASN A 162 -1.14 -0.92 7.68
CA ASN A 162 -0.04 -0.59 6.78
C ASN A 162 1.12 0.05 7.54
N THR A 163 2.33 -0.06 6.98
CA THR A 163 3.54 0.46 7.60
C THR A 163 4.11 1.55 6.71
N PHE A 164 4.22 2.77 7.24
CA PHE A 164 5.04 3.83 6.66
C PHE A 164 6.47 3.71 7.18
N TYR A 165 7.45 3.93 6.31
CA TYR A 165 8.85 3.85 6.67
C TYR A 165 9.65 4.99 6.05
N VAL A 166 10.76 5.30 6.72
CA VAL A 166 11.79 6.22 6.23
C VAL A 166 13.15 5.59 6.49
N PHE A 167 13.96 5.47 5.44
CA PHE A 167 15.34 5.03 5.49
C PHE A 167 16.27 6.16 5.07
N GLU A 168 17.36 6.35 5.80
CA GLU A 168 18.55 6.99 5.26
C GLU A 168 19.29 5.96 4.39
N ILE A 169 19.73 6.35 3.20
CA ILE A 169 20.46 5.50 2.27
C ILE A 169 21.70 6.24 1.73
N LYS A 170 22.74 5.49 1.36
CA LYS A 170 23.92 6.04 0.69
C LYS A 170 23.92 5.66 -0.79
N ASP A 171 24.06 6.65 -1.65
CA ASP A 171 24.24 6.42 -3.08
C ASP A 171 25.70 5.98 -3.35
N PRO A 172 25.93 4.79 -3.91
CA PRO A 172 27.29 4.27 -4.09
C PRO A 172 28.11 5.05 -5.12
N THR A 173 27.47 5.80 -6.01
CA THR A 173 28.14 6.60 -7.05
C THR A 173 28.36 8.06 -6.63
N ARG A 174 27.53 8.58 -5.71
CA ARG A 174 27.62 9.94 -5.19
C ARG A 174 28.24 9.94 -3.80
N SER A 175 29.56 9.84 -3.74
CA SER A 175 30.31 9.82 -2.48
C SER A 175 29.93 10.99 -1.58
N GLY A 176 29.51 10.68 -0.35
CA GLY A 176 29.15 11.68 0.66
C GLY A 176 27.72 12.18 0.62
N VAL A 177 26.91 11.76 -0.36
CA VAL A 177 25.48 12.12 -0.43
C VAL A 177 24.65 11.04 0.28
N SER A 178 24.03 11.42 1.40
CA SER A 178 22.93 10.66 2.00
C SER A 178 21.62 11.09 1.35
N LEU A 179 20.78 10.12 0.99
CA LEU A 179 19.41 10.38 0.54
C LEU A 179 18.44 9.78 1.56
N VAL A 180 17.20 10.25 1.52
CA VAL A 180 16.11 9.70 2.30
C VAL A 180 15.15 8.95 1.38
N LYS A 181 14.97 7.66 1.64
CA LYS A 181 13.98 6.79 0.98
C LYS A 181 12.77 6.65 1.90
N PHE A 182 11.62 7.11 1.47
CA PHE A 182 10.37 6.90 2.19
C PHE A 182 9.39 6.07 1.37
N GLY A 183 8.39 5.50 2.03
CA GLY A 183 7.35 4.77 1.36
C GLY A 183 6.51 3.95 2.31
N ARG A 184 5.79 2.98 1.73
CA ARG A 184 4.88 2.11 2.47
C ARG A 184 5.03 0.65 2.13
N THR A 185 4.61 -0.19 3.06
CA THR A 185 4.55 -1.64 2.88
C THR A 185 3.40 -2.23 3.69
N GLN A 186 2.84 -3.34 3.21
CA GLN A 186 1.92 -4.13 4.03
C GLN A 186 2.69 -4.78 5.18
N ASN A 187 3.89 -5.32 4.92
CA ASN A 187 4.73 -5.95 5.94
C ASN A 187 4.77 -5.13 7.24
N GLU A 188 4.44 -5.77 8.35
CA GLU A 188 4.53 -5.16 9.67
C GLU A 188 5.94 -4.59 9.91
N ASP A 189 6.97 -5.39 9.60
CA ASP A 189 8.37 -5.00 9.65
C ASP A 189 8.81 -4.37 8.31
N ALA A 190 9.20 -3.09 8.36
CA ALA A 190 9.69 -2.36 7.19
C ALA A 190 11.00 -2.93 6.63
N LEU A 191 11.84 -3.57 7.44
CA LEU A 191 13.11 -4.16 6.98
C LEU A 191 12.88 -5.30 5.99
N LYS A 192 11.77 -6.03 6.12
CA LYS A 192 11.37 -7.10 5.18
C LYS A 192 10.97 -6.57 3.80
N ARG A 193 10.89 -5.25 3.61
CA ARG A 193 10.59 -4.65 2.31
C ARG A 193 11.73 -4.82 1.31
N TYR A 194 12.96 -4.83 1.81
CA TYR A 194 14.20 -4.88 1.04
C TYR A 194 14.94 -6.19 1.33
N SER A 195 15.71 -6.66 0.37
CA SER A 195 16.59 -7.81 0.62
C SER A 195 17.72 -7.42 1.58
N ALA A 196 18.23 -8.40 2.35
CA ALA A 196 19.41 -8.18 3.20
C ALA A 196 20.64 -7.68 2.40
N LYS A 197 20.71 -8.06 1.12
CA LYS A 197 21.72 -7.55 0.18
C LYS A 197 21.56 -6.05 -0.04
N GLU A 198 20.37 -5.58 -0.42
CA GLU A 198 20.10 -4.14 -0.65
C GLU A 198 20.32 -3.30 0.62
N LEU A 199 19.82 -3.77 1.77
CA LEU A 199 20.00 -3.09 3.05
C LEU A 199 21.49 -2.84 3.35
N LYS A 200 22.34 -3.85 3.09
CA LYS A 200 23.78 -3.76 3.28
C LYS A 200 24.46 -2.93 2.19
N GLU A 201 24.13 -3.17 0.93
CA GLU A 201 24.75 -2.55 -0.24
C GLU A 201 24.58 -1.03 -0.25
N PHE A 202 23.41 -0.54 0.15
CA PHE A 202 23.09 0.89 0.18
C PHE A 202 23.18 1.50 1.58
N ASN A 203 23.76 0.78 2.54
CA ASN A 203 23.89 1.19 3.94
C ASN A 203 22.58 1.77 4.50
N MET A 204 21.47 1.05 4.29
CA MET A 204 20.14 1.54 4.64
C MET A 204 19.97 1.56 6.16
N LYS A 205 19.72 2.73 6.73
CA LYS A 205 19.43 2.93 8.15
C LYS A 205 17.97 3.33 8.32
N LEU A 206 17.20 2.51 9.01
CA LEU A 206 15.80 2.81 9.32
C LEU A 206 15.75 4.00 10.29
N LEU A 207 15.15 5.10 9.85
CA LEU A 207 14.95 6.32 10.65
C LEU A 207 13.57 6.36 11.29
N LEU A 208 12.55 5.85 10.57
CA LEU A 208 11.17 5.89 11.02
C LEU A 208 10.44 4.63 10.59
N HIS A 209 9.63 4.12 11.51
CA HIS A 209 8.71 3.02 11.32
C HIS A 209 7.41 3.39 12.02
N LEU A 210 6.32 3.52 11.26
CA LEU A 210 4.99 3.81 11.76
C LEU A 210 4.04 2.75 11.25
N ARG A 211 3.33 2.08 12.15
CA ARG A 211 2.27 1.13 11.81
C ARG A 211 0.92 1.78 12.11
N GLY A 212 0.00 1.74 11.17
CA GLY A 212 -1.34 2.26 11.40
C GLY A 212 -2.32 1.93 10.28
N ARG A 213 -3.44 2.64 10.25
CA ARG A 213 -4.47 2.52 9.21
C ARG A 213 -3.90 2.87 7.83
N LEU A 214 -4.26 2.11 6.79
CA LEU A 214 -3.83 2.36 5.41
C LEU A 214 -4.13 3.80 4.98
N GLU A 215 -5.30 4.32 5.36
CA GLU A 215 -5.68 5.71 5.06
C GLU A 215 -4.68 6.71 5.65
N THR A 216 -4.35 6.60 6.93
CA THR A 216 -3.39 7.48 7.62
C THR A 216 -2.00 7.38 6.99
N MET A 217 -1.50 6.16 6.76
CA MET A 217 -0.20 5.98 6.11
C MET A 217 -0.20 6.55 4.68
N THR A 218 -1.32 6.47 3.96
CA THR A 218 -1.47 7.10 2.63
C THR A 218 -1.37 8.62 2.73
N LYS A 219 -2.02 9.24 3.72
CA LYS A 219 -1.98 10.69 3.94
C LYS A 219 -0.55 11.16 4.23
N ILE A 220 0.18 10.45 5.10
CA ILE A 220 1.59 10.75 5.39
C ILE A 220 2.45 10.66 4.13
N GLU A 221 2.38 9.56 3.37
CA GLU A 221 3.19 9.42 2.16
C GLU A 221 2.87 10.50 1.11
N ASN A 222 1.59 10.83 0.92
CA ASN A 222 1.19 11.87 -0.03
C ASN A 222 1.66 13.26 0.41
N TRP A 223 1.62 13.55 1.71
CA TRP A 223 2.19 14.78 2.25
C TRP A 223 3.69 14.86 1.98
N TRP A 224 4.45 13.79 2.25
CA TRP A 224 5.88 13.72 1.91
C TRP A 224 6.14 14.01 0.42
N LYS A 225 5.35 13.41 -0.47
CA LYS A 225 5.46 13.63 -1.92
C LYS A 225 5.17 15.07 -2.31
N GLU A 226 4.12 15.66 -1.74
CA GLU A 226 3.72 17.05 -2.00
C GLU A 226 4.78 18.04 -1.53
N GLN A 227 5.31 17.87 -0.31
CA GLN A 227 6.37 18.73 0.21
C GLN A 227 7.66 18.57 -0.61
N ALA A 228 8.09 17.34 -0.89
CA ALA A 228 9.26 17.07 -1.71
C ALA A 228 9.15 17.66 -3.13
N GLN A 229 7.96 17.60 -3.73
CA GLN A 229 7.70 18.21 -5.03
C GLN A 229 7.74 19.74 -4.98
N THR A 230 7.15 20.33 -3.93
CA THR A 230 7.08 21.78 -3.74
C THR A 230 8.46 22.39 -3.50
N MET A 231 9.32 21.66 -2.80
CA MET A 231 10.67 22.07 -2.43
C MET A 231 11.75 21.59 -3.42
N ASP A 232 11.36 20.92 -4.52
CA ASP A 232 12.25 20.33 -5.53
C ASP A 232 13.32 19.40 -4.93
N LEU A 233 12.92 18.57 -3.97
CA LEU A 233 13.83 17.70 -3.21
C LEU A 233 14.02 16.31 -3.84
N PHE A 234 13.22 15.96 -4.85
CA PHE A 234 13.30 14.64 -5.46
C PHE A 234 14.63 14.44 -6.16
N SER A 235 15.29 13.33 -5.82
CA SER A 235 16.57 12.96 -6.38
C SER A 235 16.50 11.54 -6.92
N ARG A 236 17.05 11.33 -8.11
CA ARG A 236 17.10 10.00 -8.71
C ARG A 236 18.27 9.23 -8.11
N PHE A 237 17.99 8.04 -7.58
CA PHE A 237 19.06 7.12 -7.16
C PHE A 237 19.88 6.66 -8.36
N SER A 238 21.20 6.58 -8.23
CA SER A 238 22.08 6.29 -9.37
C SER A 238 21.99 4.85 -9.91
N VAL A 239 21.59 3.90 -9.05
CA VAL A 239 21.56 2.48 -9.40
C VAL A 239 20.20 2.13 -9.99
N ASP A 240 20.12 1.90 -11.29
CA ASP A 240 18.86 1.62 -12.00
C ASP A 240 18.12 0.38 -11.48
N SER A 241 18.82 -0.58 -10.87
CA SER A 241 18.20 -1.76 -10.26
C SER A 241 17.61 -1.51 -8.88
N PHE A 242 17.79 -0.31 -8.30
CA PHE A 242 17.28 0.01 -6.98
C PHE A 242 15.76 0.13 -6.97
N HIS A 243 15.13 -0.52 -5.99
CA HIS A 243 13.70 -0.48 -5.85
C HIS A 243 13.23 0.90 -5.33
N GLY A 244 12.45 1.62 -6.14
CA GLY A 244 11.93 2.94 -5.78
C GLY A 244 12.90 4.08 -6.12
N LEU A 245 13.57 3.97 -7.27
CA LEU A 245 14.52 4.93 -7.84
C LEU A 245 14.08 6.42 -7.80
N THR A 246 12.77 6.67 -7.88
CA THR A 246 12.16 8.01 -7.92
C THR A 246 11.54 8.42 -6.59
N GLU A 247 11.70 7.61 -5.54
CA GLU A 247 11.11 7.83 -4.22
C GLU A 247 12.19 8.22 -3.20
N CYS A 248 13.27 8.82 -3.68
CA CYS A 248 14.38 9.34 -2.87
C CYS A 248 14.35 10.87 -2.86
N VAL A 249 14.67 11.46 -1.72
CA VAL A 249 14.76 12.90 -1.54
C VAL A 249 16.06 13.30 -0.87
N GLU A 250 16.56 14.48 -1.19
CA GLU A 250 17.72 15.11 -0.54
C GLU A 250 17.21 15.91 0.67
N LEU A 251 17.28 15.30 1.86
CA LEU A 251 16.82 15.88 3.12
C LEU A 251 17.91 15.73 4.18
N GLU A 252 18.21 16.81 4.89
CA GLU A 252 19.21 16.83 5.97
C GLU A 252 18.83 17.80 7.09
N GLY A 253 19.49 17.64 8.24
CA GLY A 253 19.34 18.54 9.39
C GLY A 253 17.90 18.69 9.88
N GLU A 254 17.57 19.91 10.27
CA GLU A 254 16.27 20.28 10.86
C GLU A 254 15.08 19.94 9.95
N LEU A 255 15.24 20.05 8.63
CA LEU A 255 14.16 19.76 7.69
C LEU A 255 13.76 18.28 7.69
N LEU A 256 14.74 17.37 7.83
CA LEU A 256 14.44 15.95 7.99
C LEU A 256 13.73 15.70 9.32
N GLU A 257 14.17 16.34 10.40
CA GLU A 257 13.55 16.21 11.72
C GLU A 257 12.09 16.67 11.71
N ASP A 258 11.78 17.77 11.03
CA ASP A 258 10.41 18.28 10.85
C ASP A 258 9.51 17.28 10.11
N PHE A 259 10.01 16.68 9.03
CA PHE A 259 9.27 15.67 8.27
C PHE A 259 8.98 14.43 9.13
N LEU A 260 9.96 14.00 9.92
CA LEU A 260 9.82 12.88 10.84
C LEU A 260 8.82 13.19 11.97
N ALA A 261 8.92 14.38 12.57
CA ALA A 261 8.03 14.82 13.64
C ALA A 261 6.57 14.94 13.17
N TYR A 262 6.34 15.58 12.02
CA TYR A 262 5.01 15.69 11.44
C TYR A 262 4.37 14.32 11.18
N SER A 263 5.16 13.37 10.65
CA SER A 263 4.70 12.00 10.39
C SER A 263 4.24 11.28 11.67
N LYS A 264 4.98 11.47 12.78
CA LYS A 264 4.61 10.90 14.09
C LYS A 264 3.30 11.49 14.60
N VAL A 265 3.17 12.82 14.59
CA VAL A 265 1.95 13.52 15.03
C VAL A 265 0.72 13.05 14.24
N MET A 266 0.84 12.91 12.92
CA MET A 266 -0.25 12.39 12.08
C MET A 266 -0.64 10.95 12.44
N SER A 267 0.33 10.11 12.80
CA SER A 267 0.07 8.73 13.20
C SER A 267 -0.62 8.66 14.57
N GLU A 268 -0.14 9.45 15.52
CA GLU A 268 -0.65 9.50 16.90
C GLU A 268 -2.12 9.94 16.96
N GLN A 269 -2.53 10.87 16.08
CA GLN A 269 -3.92 11.32 15.97
C GLN A 269 -4.91 10.20 15.62
N GLU A 270 -4.43 9.11 15.02
CA GLU A 270 -5.24 7.99 14.52
C GLU A 270 -4.96 6.67 15.27
N GLU A 271 -4.13 6.72 16.32
CA GLU A 271 -3.67 5.55 17.08
C GLU A 271 -4.84 4.85 17.78
N GLU A 272 -5.77 5.62 18.36
CA GLU A 272 -6.93 5.07 19.05
C GLU A 272 -7.82 4.27 18.10
N GLN A 273 -8.11 4.80 16.90
CA GLN A 273 -8.90 4.12 15.89
C GLN A 273 -8.20 2.87 15.37
N PHE A 274 -6.87 2.93 15.20
CA PHE A 274 -6.08 1.78 14.81
C PHE A 274 -6.12 0.67 15.87
N GLN A 275 -5.91 1.02 17.14
CA GLN A 275 -5.94 0.07 18.24
C GLN A 275 -7.32 -0.56 18.42
N LYS A 276 -8.38 0.24 18.25
CA LYS A 276 -9.75 -0.27 18.24
C LYS A 276 -9.96 -1.34 17.16
N TRP A 277 -9.52 -1.08 15.93
CA TRP A 277 -9.62 -2.06 14.85
C TRP A 277 -8.83 -3.34 15.14
N MET A 278 -7.62 -3.20 15.72
CA MET A 278 -6.80 -4.35 16.12
C MET A 278 -7.50 -5.20 17.18
N ASN A 279 -8.17 -4.57 18.15
CA ASN A 279 -8.97 -5.29 19.16
C ASN A 279 -10.14 -6.04 18.50
N GLU A 280 -10.89 -5.39 17.61
CA GLU A 280 -11.98 -6.03 16.85
C GLU A 280 -11.48 -7.19 15.96
N TYR A 281 -10.27 -7.08 15.42
CA TYR A 281 -9.61 -8.18 14.71
C TYR A 281 -9.29 -9.35 15.64
N HIS A 282 -8.73 -9.10 16.81
CA HIS A 282 -8.46 -10.16 17.79
C HIS A 282 -9.74 -10.83 18.29
N GLU A 283 -10.81 -10.09 18.55
CA GLU A 283 -12.11 -10.66 18.92
C GLU A 283 -12.68 -11.58 17.83
N ARG A 284 -12.49 -11.24 16.55
CA ARG A 284 -12.86 -12.14 15.44
C ARG A 284 -12.05 -13.43 15.44
N ILE A 285 -10.75 -13.34 15.75
CA ILE A 285 -9.88 -14.52 15.87
C ILE A 285 -10.36 -15.42 17.01
N GLU A 286 -10.69 -14.87 18.18
CA GLU A 286 -11.21 -15.66 19.31
C GLU A 286 -12.54 -16.33 18.98
N ARG A 287 -13.50 -15.61 18.38
CA ARG A 287 -14.76 -16.21 17.90
C ARG A 287 -14.53 -17.35 16.90
N PHE A 288 -13.54 -17.21 16.03
CA PHE A 288 -13.19 -18.28 15.10
C PHE A 288 -12.59 -19.50 15.83
N LYS A 289 -11.75 -19.31 16.84
CA LYS A 289 -11.21 -20.41 17.67
C LYS A 289 -12.32 -21.17 18.39
N GLU A 290 -13.31 -20.46 18.93
CA GLU A 290 -14.50 -21.04 19.54
C GLU A 290 -15.28 -21.88 18.52
N PHE A 291 -15.57 -21.31 17.34
CA PHE A 291 -16.24 -22.02 16.23
C PHE A 291 -15.55 -23.35 15.90
N VAL A 292 -14.22 -23.34 15.75
CA VAL A 292 -13.49 -24.57 15.42
C VAL A 292 -13.52 -25.58 16.57
N THR A 293 -13.51 -25.12 17.82
CA THR A 293 -13.51 -26.00 18.99
C THR A 293 -14.88 -26.66 19.21
N SER A 294 -15.98 -25.95 18.95
CA SER A 294 -17.34 -26.47 19.10
C SER A 294 -17.77 -27.47 18.02
N ASN A 295 -17.05 -27.54 16.89
CA ASN A 295 -17.34 -28.43 15.76
C ASN A 295 -16.37 -29.63 15.65
N LYS A 296 -15.61 -29.94 16.71
CA LYS A 296 -14.79 -31.16 16.81
C LYS A 296 -15.62 -32.31 17.37
#